data_AF-A0A258LGX7-F1
#
_entry.id   AF-A0A258LGX7-F1
#
_cell.length_a   1.000
_cell.length_b   1.000
_cell.length_c   1.000
_cell.angle_alpha   90.00
_cell.angle_beta   90.00
_cell.angle_gamma   90.00
#
_symmetry.space_group_name_H-M   'P 1'
#
loop_
_entity.id
_entity.type
_entity.pdbx_description
1 polymer ?
#
loop_
_entity_poly.entity_id
_entity_poly.type
_entity_poly.pdbx_seq_one_letter_code
_entity_poly.pdbx_strand_id
1 'polypeptide(L)'
;MRIIILTTILLFSLRGSAQNTAADNLLILELLQNQRYDEAAETLRKIYPEPISDTKILSRIGYSLRMAGKLSEAETYYLRILEQDPTEISSLFSMAGISQRKGNFVKAKEYYKQILPI
;
A
#
# COMPACT_ATOMS: atom_id res chain seq x y z
N MET A 1 21.20 32.37 22.27
CA MET A 1 21.55 30.94 22.02
C MET A 1 20.28 30.07 21.96
N ARG A 2 19.41 30.24 20.95
CA ARG A 2 18.16 29.45 20.79
C ARG A 2 17.71 29.21 19.33
N ILE A 3 18.41 29.77 18.33
CA ILE A 3 17.99 29.68 16.92
C ILE A 3 18.65 28.48 16.19
N ILE A 4 19.82 28.01 16.63
CA ILE A 4 20.60 26.96 15.94
C ILE A 4 19.99 25.56 16.06
N ILE A 5 19.18 25.31 17.10
CA ILE A 5 18.59 23.98 17.35
C ILE A 5 17.38 23.72 16.43
N LEU A 6 16.67 24.77 15.99
CA LEU A 6 15.54 24.57 15.06
C LEU A 6 16.02 24.23 13.64
N THR A 7 17.16 24.77 13.19
CA THR A 7 17.67 24.50 11.84
C THR A 7 18.22 23.08 11.69
N THR A 8 18.78 22.49 12.74
CA THR A 8 19.34 21.12 12.68
C THR A 8 18.26 20.05 12.69
N ILE A 9 17.14 20.27 13.39
CA ILE A 9 15.99 19.36 13.38
C ILE A 9 15.31 19.37 12.00
N LEU A 10 15.22 20.53 11.35
CA LEU A 10 14.66 20.65 10.01
C LEU A 10 15.55 20.00 8.92
N LEU A 11 16.86 19.94 9.13
CA LEU A 11 17.81 19.28 8.22
C LEU A 11 17.90 17.76 8.42
N PHE A 12 17.55 17.25 9.60
CA PHE A 12 17.58 15.81 9.90
C PHE A 12 16.37 15.07 9.33
N SER A 13 15.19 15.72 9.31
CA SER A 13 13.99 15.17 8.68
C SER A 13 14.09 15.03 7.15
N LEU A 14 14.99 15.79 6.50
CA LEU A 14 15.25 15.68 5.06
C LEU A 14 16.34 14.65 4.69
N ARG A 15 17.14 14.16 5.63
CA ARG A 15 18.21 13.18 5.33
C ARG A 15 17.79 11.71 5.44
N GLY A 16 16.71 11.41 6.17
CA GLY A 16 16.23 10.03 6.35
C GLY A 16 15.45 9.44 5.17
N SER A 17 14.88 10.27 4.29
CA SER A 17 13.98 9.81 3.21
C SER A 17 14.63 9.68 1.83
N ALA A 18 15.85 10.21 1.63
CA ALA A 18 16.40 10.39 0.29
C ALA A 18 17.46 9.34 -0.12
N GLN A 19 17.97 8.51 0.78
CA GLN A 19 19.21 7.76 0.50
C GLN A 19 19.02 6.29 0.11
N ASN A 20 17.81 5.71 0.12
CA ASN A 20 17.63 4.27 -0.11
C ASN A 20 16.49 3.82 -1.04
N THR A 21 15.75 4.74 -1.67
CA THR A 21 14.55 4.40 -2.46
C THR A 21 14.82 3.40 -3.60
N ALA A 22 15.97 3.48 -4.27
CA ALA A 22 16.33 2.55 -5.34
C ALA A 22 16.66 1.14 -4.82
N ALA A 23 17.45 1.03 -3.74
CA ALA A 23 17.78 -0.25 -3.12
C ALA A 23 16.55 -0.92 -2.51
N ASP A 24 15.72 -0.14 -1.82
CA ASP A 24 14.46 -0.59 -1.24
C ASP A 24 13.50 -1.10 -2.32
N ASN A 25 13.39 -0.40 -3.46
CA ASN A 25 12.57 -0.84 -4.58
C ASN A 25 13.07 -2.16 -5.20
N LEU A 26 14.38 -2.35 -5.30
CA LEU A 26 14.96 -3.60 -5.81
C LEU A 26 14.68 -4.77 -4.86
N LEU A 27 14.82 -4.56 -3.54
CA LEU A 27 14.51 -5.57 -2.53
C LEU A 27 13.03 -5.97 -2.59
N ILE A 28 12.11 -5.00 -2.62
CA ILE A 28 10.68 -5.30 -2.74
C ILE A 28 10.38 -6.06 -4.04
N LEU A 29 11.01 -5.68 -5.16
CA LEU A 29 10.83 -6.40 -6.43
C LEU A 29 11.31 -7.85 -6.33
N GLU A 30 12.48 -8.09 -5.73
CA GLU A 30 13.04 -9.44 -5.54
C GLU A 30 12.12 -10.31 -4.67
N LEU A 31 11.63 -9.78 -3.55
CA LEU A 31 10.67 -10.47 -2.68
C LEU A 31 9.38 -10.83 -3.44
N LEU A 32 8.86 -9.90 -4.26
CA LEU A 32 7.65 -10.14 -5.06
C LEU A 32 7.87 -11.20 -6.15
N GLN A 33 9.00 -11.16 -6.86
CA GLN A 33 9.36 -12.15 -7.90
C GLN A 33 9.51 -13.55 -7.31
N ASN A 34 10.08 -13.65 -6.11
CA ASN A 34 10.24 -14.90 -5.37
C ASN A 34 8.98 -15.32 -4.59
N GLN A 35 7.85 -14.63 -4.79
CA GLN A 35 6.57 -14.90 -4.13
C GLN A 35 6.62 -14.82 -2.59
N ARG A 36 7.63 -14.13 -2.04
CA ARG A 36 7.81 -13.86 -0.62
C ARG A 36 6.95 -12.66 -0.20
N TYR A 37 5.65 -12.79 -0.43
CA TYR A 37 4.70 -11.69 -0.33
C TYR A 37 4.51 -11.15 1.10
N ASP A 38 4.57 -12.04 2.10
CA ASP A 38 4.49 -11.63 3.51
C ASP A 38 5.67 -10.75 3.90
N GLU A 39 6.87 -11.16 3.53
CA GLU A 39 8.10 -10.42 3.80
C GLU A 39 8.14 -9.10 3.05
N ALA A 40 7.60 -9.06 1.82
CA ALA A 40 7.43 -7.82 1.07
C ALA A 40 6.52 -6.82 1.81
N ALA A 41 5.37 -7.28 2.34
CA ALA A 41 4.46 -6.43 3.11
C ALA A 41 5.11 -5.93 4.41
N GLU A 42 5.82 -6.78 5.14
CA GLU A 42 6.54 -6.38 6.36
C GLU A 42 7.65 -5.38 6.08
N THR A 43 8.42 -5.61 5.02
CA THR A 43 9.51 -4.71 4.61
C THR A 43 8.96 -3.36 4.20
N LEU A 44 7.87 -3.32 3.42
CA LEU A 44 7.19 -2.07 3.08
C LEU A 44 6.70 -1.31 4.32
N ARG A 45 6.12 -1.99 5.32
CA ARG A 45 5.67 -1.34 6.57
C ARG A 45 6.83 -0.82 7.44
N LYS A 46 8.01 -1.42 7.35
CA LYS A 46 9.23 -0.93 8.03
C LYS A 46 9.78 0.33 7.36
N ILE A 47 9.79 0.36 6.03
CA ILE A 47 10.27 1.49 5.24
C ILE A 47 9.30 2.68 5.33
N TYR A 48 7.99 2.38 5.31
CA TYR A 48 6.92 3.36 5.36
C TYR A 48 6.07 3.15 6.62
N PRO A 49 6.49 3.69 7.78
CA PRO A 49 5.71 3.59 9.01
C PRO A 49 4.43 4.44 8.93
N GLU A 50 3.44 4.09 9.74
CA GLU A 50 2.17 4.84 9.81
C GLU A 50 2.36 6.27 10.35
N PRO A 51 1.54 7.25 9.91
CA PRO A 51 0.46 7.11 8.93
C PRO A 51 0.95 7.12 7.47
N ILE A 52 0.51 6.14 6.67
CA ILE A 52 0.79 6.06 5.22
C ILE A 52 -0.35 6.72 4.42
N SER A 53 -0.08 7.76 3.65
CA SER A 53 -1.07 8.39 2.75
C SER A 53 -0.80 8.14 1.26
N ASP A 54 0.45 7.88 0.88
CA ASP A 54 0.81 7.62 -0.52
C ASP A 54 0.11 6.36 -1.06
N THR A 55 -0.81 6.57 -2.02
CA THR A 55 -1.63 5.51 -2.62
C THR A 55 -0.80 4.44 -3.32
N LYS A 56 0.39 4.76 -3.84
CA LYS A 56 1.30 3.78 -4.46
C LYS A 56 1.87 2.82 -3.41
N ILE A 57 2.21 3.34 -2.23
CA ILE A 57 2.72 2.53 -1.13
C ILE A 57 1.59 1.69 -0.51
N LEU A 58 0.43 2.29 -0.29
CA LEU A 58 -0.77 1.57 0.16
C LEU A 58 -1.12 0.42 -0.80
N SER A 59 -1.07 0.67 -2.11
CA SER A 59 -1.36 -0.35 -3.14
C SER A 59 -0.33 -1.48 -3.13
N ARG A 60 0.96 -1.16 -2.98
CA ARG A 60 2.03 -2.18 -2.87
C ARG A 60 1.86 -3.06 -1.64
N ILE A 61 1.54 -2.48 -0.48
CA ILE A 61 1.29 -3.25 0.75
C ILE A 61 0.03 -4.12 0.57
N GLY A 62 -1.06 -3.53 0.07
CA GLY A 62 -2.31 -4.24 -0.21
C GLY A 62 -2.12 -5.38 -1.22
N TYR A 63 -1.30 -5.21 -2.25
CA TYR A 63 -0.97 -6.24 -3.23
C TYR A 63 -0.22 -7.40 -2.57
N SER A 64 0.85 -7.10 -1.83
CA SER A 64 1.64 -8.09 -1.11
C SER A 64 0.77 -8.91 -0.15
N LEU A 65 -0.05 -8.25 0.68
CA LEU A 65 -0.97 -8.93 1.61
C LEU A 65 -2.02 -9.78 0.88
N ARG A 66 -2.58 -9.28 -0.23
CA ARG A 66 -3.53 -10.04 -1.05
C ARG A 66 -2.86 -11.31 -1.56
N MET A 67 -1.66 -11.22 -2.13
CA MET A 67 -0.95 -12.36 -2.68
C MET A 67 -0.52 -13.37 -1.59
N ALA A 68 -0.20 -12.89 -0.39
CA ALA A 68 0.04 -13.73 0.79
C ALA A 68 -1.22 -14.43 1.35
N GLY A 69 -2.42 -14.09 0.85
CA GLY A 69 -3.69 -14.62 1.37
C GLY A 69 -4.19 -13.93 2.65
N LYS A 70 -3.52 -12.87 3.10
CA LYS A 70 -3.95 -11.99 4.20
C LYS A 70 -5.02 -11.00 3.72
N LEU A 71 -6.14 -11.56 3.28
CA LEU A 71 -7.19 -10.84 2.56
C LEU A 71 -7.81 -9.70 3.37
N SER A 72 -8.10 -9.92 4.65
CA SER A 72 -8.70 -8.89 5.50
C SER A 72 -7.74 -7.72 5.78
N GLU A 73 -6.43 -7.98 5.93
CA GLU A 73 -5.45 -6.90 6.05
C GLU A 73 -5.34 -6.14 4.73
N ALA A 74 -5.31 -6.83 3.59
CA ALA A 74 -5.25 -6.21 2.28
C ALA A 74 -6.44 -5.25 2.03
N GLU A 75 -7.66 -5.66 2.42
CA GLU A 75 -8.86 -4.80 2.31
C GLU A 75 -8.65 -3.45 3.02
N THR A 76 -8.06 -3.43 4.21
CA THR A 76 -7.80 -2.19 4.97
C THR A 76 -6.93 -1.21 4.18
N TYR A 77 -5.90 -1.69 3.47
CA TYR A 77 -5.03 -0.82 2.67
C TYR A 77 -5.70 -0.30 1.41
N TYR A 78 -6.48 -1.12 0.71
CA TYR A 78 -7.24 -0.67 -0.47
C TYR A 78 -8.39 0.28 -0.08
N LEU A 79 -9.03 0.08 1.07
CA LEU A 79 -10.06 0.99 1.58
C LEU A 79 -9.49 2.40 1.80
N ARG A 80 -8.27 2.53 2.34
CA ARG A 80 -7.60 3.83 2.50
C ARG A 80 -7.31 4.54 1.16
N ILE A 81 -7.13 3.78 0.08
CA ILE A 81 -7.01 4.37 -1.27
C ILE A 81 -8.39 4.86 -1.74
N LEU A 82 -9.43 4.05 -1.54
CA LEU A 82 -10.81 4.41 -1.92
C LEU A 82 -11.41 5.52 -1.06
N GLU A 83 -10.93 5.72 0.17
CA GLU A 83 -11.25 6.89 0.99
C GLU A 83 -10.69 8.19 0.40
N GLN A 84 -9.56 8.13 -0.33
CA GLN A 84 -8.97 9.27 -1.02
C GLN A 84 -9.58 9.48 -2.41
N ASP A 85 -9.76 8.40 -3.16
CA ASP A 85 -10.41 8.39 -4.47
C ASP A 85 -11.33 7.17 -4.57
N PRO A 86 -12.65 7.35 -4.34
CA PRO A 86 -13.64 6.28 -4.44
C PRO A 86 -13.75 5.65 -5.83
N THR A 87 -13.20 6.30 -6.86
CA THR A 87 -13.26 5.87 -8.26
C THR A 87 -11.96 5.20 -8.75
N GLU A 88 -10.97 5.00 -7.87
CA GLU A 88 -9.70 4.39 -8.25
C GLU A 88 -9.91 2.93 -8.69
N ILE A 89 -9.80 2.72 -10.00
CA ILE A 89 -10.19 1.48 -10.68
C ILE A 89 -9.40 0.28 -10.17
N SER A 90 -8.10 0.44 -9.90
CA SER A 90 -7.22 -0.67 -9.51
C SER A 90 -7.58 -1.21 -8.12
N SER A 91 -7.96 -0.32 -7.20
CA SER A 91 -8.38 -0.63 -5.84
C SER A 91 -9.79 -1.22 -5.83
N LEU A 92 -10.72 -0.68 -6.63
CA LEU A 92 -12.03 -1.31 -6.85
C LEU A 92 -11.88 -2.73 -7.38
N PHE A 93 -11.02 -2.93 -8.38
CA PHE A 93 -10.74 -4.25 -8.95
C PHE A 93 -10.12 -5.19 -7.91
N SER A 94 -9.17 -4.70 -7.11
CA SER A 94 -8.53 -5.46 -6.04
C SER A 94 -9.52 -5.87 -4.95
N MET A 95 -10.43 -4.97 -4.55
CA MET A 95 -11.50 -5.24 -3.58
C MET A 95 -12.52 -6.26 -4.11
N ALA A 96 -12.83 -6.21 -5.42
CA ALA A 96 -13.65 -7.20 -6.06
C ALA A 96 -12.99 -8.59 -6.03
N GLY A 97 -11.72 -8.68 -6.40
CA GLY A 97 -10.95 -9.93 -6.37
C GLY A 97 -10.78 -10.50 -4.95
N ILE A 98 -10.56 -9.64 -3.94
CA ILE A 98 -10.53 -10.07 -2.55
C ILE A 98 -11.90 -10.62 -2.12
N SER A 99 -12.98 -9.93 -2.46
CA SER A 99 -14.35 -10.37 -2.13
C SER A 99 -14.66 -11.73 -2.76
N GLN A 100 -14.23 -11.97 -4.00
CA GLN A 100 -14.36 -13.30 -4.65
C GLN A 100 -13.59 -14.39 -3.92
N ARG A 101 -12.33 -14.13 -3.53
CA ARG A 101 -11.52 -15.11 -2.78
C ARG A 101 -12.09 -15.42 -1.39
N LYS A 102 -12.84 -14.49 -0.79
CA LYS A 102 -13.59 -14.69 0.46
C LYS A 102 -14.95 -15.36 0.24
N GLY A 103 -15.34 -15.69 -1.00
CA GLY A 103 -16.64 -16.27 -1.35
C GLY A 103 -17.80 -15.27 -1.36
N ASN A 104 -17.54 -13.96 -1.20
CA ASN A 104 -18.58 -12.93 -1.21
C ASN A 104 -18.78 -12.36 -2.63
N PHE A 105 -19.45 -13.14 -3.47
CA PHE A 105 -19.71 -12.78 -4.86
C PHE A 105 -20.65 -11.58 -5.02
N VAL A 106 -21.56 -11.36 -4.06
CA VAL A 106 -22.45 -10.19 -4.05
C VAL A 106 -21.62 -8.90 -3.93
N LYS A 107 -20.73 -8.84 -2.93
CA LYS A 107 -19.86 -7.68 -2.73
C LYS A 107 -18.89 -7.47 -3.90
N ALA A 108 -18.35 -8.56 -4.46
CA ALA A 108 -17.51 -8.48 -5.64
C ALA A 108 -18.24 -7.82 -6.83
N LYS A 109 -19.49 -8.22 -7.09
CA LYS A 109 -20.32 -7.64 -8.15
C LYS A 109 -20.53 -6.14 -7.95
N GLU A 110 -20.76 -5.69 -6.72
CA GLU A 110 -20.93 -4.26 -6.43
C GLU A 110 -19.65 -3.44 -6.67
N TYR A 111 -18.46 -3.99 -6.40
CA TYR A 111 -17.22 -3.32 -6.78
C TYR A 111 -17.00 -3.31 -8.30
N TYR A 112 -17.29 -4.40 -9.01
CA TYR A 112 -17.17 -4.42 -10.48
C TYR A 112 -18.12 -3.44 -11.16
N LYS A 113 -19.35 -3.27 -10.64
CA LYS A 113 -20.29 -2.26 -11.15
C LYS A 113 -19.77 -0.83 -11.06
N GLN A 114 -18.98 -0.52 -10.03
CA GLN A 114 -18.40 0.82 -9.87
C GLN A 114 -17.31 1.11 -10.92
N ILE A 115 -16.69 0.08 -11.50
CA ILE A 115 -15.64 0.22 -12.53
C ILE A 115 -16.24 0.45 -13.93
N LEU A 116 -17.39 -0.17 -14.22
CA LEU A 116 -17.96 -0.15 -15.55
C LEU A 116 -18.71 1.18 -15.79
N PRO A 117 -18.37 1.93 -16.86
CA PRO A 117 -19.23 3.01 -17.31
C PRO A 117 -20.52 2.36 -17.84
N ILE A 118 -21.61 2.59 -17.13
CA ILE A 118 -22.95 2.15 -17.55
C ILE A 118 -23.38 2.98 -18.75
#